data_AF-A0AAN8FPU7-F1
#
_entry.id   AF-A0AAN8FPU7-F1
#
_cell.length_a   1.000
_cell.length_b   1.000
_cell.length_c   1.000
_cell.angle_alpha   90.00
_cell.angle_beta   90.00
_cell.angle_gamma   90.00
#
_symmetry.space_group_name_H-M   'P 1'
#
loop_
_entity.id
_entity.type
_entity.pdbx_description
1 polymer ?
#
loop_
_entity_poly.entity_id
_entity_poly.type
_entity_poly.pdbx_seq_one_letter_code
_entity_poly.pdbx_strand_id
1 'polypeptide(L)'
;MPADCPSAMYSPMMGFLYVFNLIVGTGALALPKAFQGAGYALSIVVLFFSAFISYIAATFVVESLSIGNAVSARKCKEQTRQQQSRQFDDVVITEESPSSFEINEKIEVGRMASMFLGRAGVILTYLALSIYLFGDLAIYSTTVPKSLMNVICAPVNTSNVMPMDPCRKNWPLFFHRFTVYRLCIILFVIVVTPMVIIGIQKTKYLQLATTICRWTAFTLMIVLAVAQIITSGPSGTPPAANIHGFGSLFGVTVYAFMCHHSLPALVTPMKTKSLLFFKLSGVFLLVLAFYFTLSITGSFAFSHVQDVYTLNFLHDDNTSVFYFICDHFLALFPVFTCTTNYPILATTLINNIRVLRDTILPPGSRLSSEEESLLEDDDVDEHDSRLRSSSRTIQRYDIIIPVVVIGVPTVTALLTDNVLLLATITGSYPGVAVQFLIPCSLVLYARKHTKNELKMPVPKKHASPFTSNFWPYAIVVWSFFAIIMVTLNVAGVKF
;
A
#
# COMPACT_ATOMS: atom_id res chain seq x y z
N MET A 1 2.09 -32.35 14.27
CA MET A 1 1.73 -31.29 13.30
C MET A 1 0.26 -30.98 13.48
N PRO A 2 -0.15 -29.78 13.94
CA PRO A 2 -1.50 -29.34 13.68
C PRO A 2 -1.59 -29.01 12.19
N ALA A 3 -2.54 -29.63 11.49
CA ALA A 3 -2.86 -29.30 10.11
C ALA A 3 -3.32 -27.84 10.05
N ASP A 4 -2.57 -26.99 9.36
CA ASP A 4 -3.04 -25.66 8.99
C ASP A 4 -4.32 -25.81 8.17
N CYS A 5 -5.39 -25.20 8.68
CA CYS A 5 -6.69 -25.09 8.04
C CYS A 5 -6.49 -24.59 6.60
N PRO A 6 -7.15 -25.17 5.56
CA PRO A 6 -6.97 -24.70 4.19
C PRO A 6 -7.37 -23.23 4.13
N SER A 7 -6.38 -22.36 3.90
CA SER A 7 -6.63 -20.95 3.62
C SER A 7 -7.64 -20.89 2.48
N ALA A 8 -8.82 -20.31 2.75
CA ALA A 8 -9.98 -20.41 1.87
C ALA A 8 -9.62 -19.92 0.45
N MET A 9 -9.37 -20.86 -0.46
CA MET A 9 -8.95 -20.54 -1.82
C MET A 9 -10.13 -19.92 -2.58
N TYR A 10 -9.87 -18.85 -3.34
CA TYR A 10 -10.91 -18.18 -4.12
C TYR A 10 -10.70 -18.34 -5.63
N SER A 11 -11.78 -18.07 -6.38
CA SER A 11 -11.77 -18.06 -7.85
C SER A 11 -10.77 -17.04 -8.40
N PRO A 12 -10.05 -17.33 -9.50
CA PRO A 12 -9.15 -16.37 -10.13
C PRO A 12 -9.82 -15.02 -10.42
N MET A 13 -11.09 -15.02 -10.83
CA MET A 13 -11.85 -13.81 -11.10
C MET A 13 -11.97 -12.92 -9.86
N MET A 14 -12.28 -13.50 -8.71
CA MET A 14 -12.32 -12.78 -7.43
C MET A 14 -10.94 -12.24 -7.05
N GLY A 15 -9.89 -13.01 -7.34
CA GLY A 15 -8.52 -12.56 -7.14
C GLY A 15 -8.14 -11.32 -7.94
N PHE A 16 -8.43 -11.32 -9.25
CA PHE A 16 -8.17 -10.16 -10.09
C PHE A 16 -9.05 -8.96 -9.72
N LEU A 17 -10.27 -9.18 -9.23
CA LEU A 17 -11.10 -8.13 -8.66
C LEU A 17 -10.50 -7.55 -7.37
N TYR A 18 -9.90 -8.39 -6.51
CA TYR A 18 -9.16 -7.89 -5.35
C TYR A 18 -7.88 -7.15 -5.74
N VAL A 19 -7.17 -7.57 -6.79
CA VAL A 19 -6.02 -6.82 -7.33
C VAL A 19 -6.48 -5.47 -7.91
N PHE A 20 -7.58 -5.45 -8.66
CA PHE A 20 -8.17 -4.20 -9.15
C PHE A 20 -8.52 -3.26 -7.99
N ASN A 21 -9.23 -3.77 -6.98
CA ASN A 21 -9.61 -2.97 -5.80
C ASN A 21 -8.41 -2.57 -4.95
N LEU A 22 -7.32 -3.34 -4.95
CA LEU A 22 -6.08 -2.97 -4.27
C LEU A 22 -5.46 -1.74 -4.95
N ILE A 23 -5.35 -1.77 -6.28
CA ILE A 23 -4.78 -0.67 -7.05
C ILE A 23 -5.70 0.56 -6.97
N VAL A 24 -7.00 0.39 -7.21
CA VAL A 24 -8.03 1.45 -7.10
C VAL A 24 -8.34 1.73 -5.63
N GLY A 25 -7.41 2.46 -5.00
CA GLY A 25 -7.44 2.87 -3.61
C GLY A 25 -7.51 4.39 -3.43
N THR A 26 -6.97 4.86 -2.32
CA THR A 26 -6.90 6.27 -1.94
C THR A 26 -6.05 7.10 -2.89
N GLY A 27 -5.04 6.52 -3.53
CA GLY A 27 -4.21 7.22 -4.52
C GLY A 27 -4.98 7.79 -5.70
N ALA A 28 -6.11 7.16 -6.07
CA ALA A 28 -6.98 7.66 -7.12
C ALA A 28 -7.66 9.00 -6.77
N LEU A 29 -7.84 9.30 -5.48
CA LEU A 29 -8.53 10.51 -5.02
C LEU A 29 -7.72 11.80 -5.21
N ALA A 30 -6.41 11.70 -5.42
CA ALA A 30 -5.54 12.85 -5.66
C ALA A 30 -5.22 13.07 -7.15
N LEU A 31 -5.52 12.10 -8.02
CA LEU A 31 -5.21 12.16 -9.45
C LEU A 31 -5.87 13.34 -10.16
N PRO A 32 -7.18 13.65 -9.98
CA PRO A 32 -7.81 14.76 -10.69
C PRO A 32 -7.14 16.11 -10.39
N LYS A 33 -6.69 16.33 -9.15
CA LYS A 33 -5.94 17.53 -8.76
C LYS A 33 -4.57 17.59 -9.43
N ALA A 34 -3.86 16.47 -9.47
CA ALA A 34 -2.57 16.38 -10.13
C ALA A 34 -2.69 16.62 -11.66
N PHE A 35 -3.75 16.11 -12.28
CA PHE A 35 -4.09 16.37 -13.68
C PHE A 35 -4.35 17.85 -13.95
N GLN A 36 -5.10 18.50 -13.06
CA GLN A 36 -5.36 19.94 -13.19
C GLN A 36 -4.07 20.77 -13.07
N GLY A 37 -3.12 20.36 -12.23
CA GLY A 37 -1.85 21.07 -12.05
C GLY A 37 -0.81 20.85 -13.16
N ALA A 38 -0.66 19.61 -13.62
CA ALA A 38 0.33 19.22 -14.62
C ALA A 38 -0.16 19.36 -16.07
N GLY A 39 -1.46 19.43 -16.28
CA GLY A 39 -2.08 19.53 -17.59
C GLY A 39 -2.40 18.17 -18.21
N TYR A 40 -3.49 18.12 -18.98
CA TYR A 40 -4.12 16.87 -19.39
C TYR A 40 -3.21 16.02 -20.31
N ALA A 41 -2.45 16.63 -21.23
CA ALA A 41 -1.63 15.89 -22.18
C ALA A 41 -0.40 15.28 -21.49
N LEU A 42 0.29 16.06 -20.64
CA LEU A 42 1.40 15.56 -19.83
C LEU A 42 0.93 14.44 -18.89
N SER A 43 -0.23 14.61 -18.26
CA SER A 43 -0.84 13.59 -17.41
C SER A 43 -1.18 12.29 -18.14
N ILE A 44 -1.69 12.37 -19.37
CA ILE A 44 -1.97 11.17 -20.17
C ILE A 44 -0.69 10.36 -20.42
N VAL A 45 0.38 11.03 -20.84
CA VAL A 45 1.68 10.39 -21.15
C VAL A 45 2.29 9.76 -19.89
N VAL A 46 2.37 10.52 -18.79
CA VAL A 46 2.98 10.04 -17.54
C VAL A 46 2.18 8.89 -16.93
N LEU A 47 0.84 8.97 -16.94
CA LEU A 47 -0.02 7.91 -16.39
C LEU A 47 0.12 6.62 -17.21
N PHE A 48 0.11 6.71 -18.55
CA PHE A 48 0.33 5.55 -19.43
C PHE A 48 1.69 4.90 -19.19
N PHE A 49 2.75 5.71 -19.18
CA PHE A 49 4.12 5.22 -19.01
C PHE A 49 4.33 4.59 -17.62
N SER A 50 3.78 5.23 -16.58
CA SER A 50 3.85 4.69 -15.22
C SER A 50 3.05 3.40 -15.07
N ALA A 51 1.86 3.29 -15.67
CA ALA A 51 1.08 2.06 -15.67
C ALA A 51 1.85 0.90 -16.32
N PHE A 52 2.53 1.16 -17.44
CA PHE A 52 3.34 0.17 -18.15
C PHE A 52 4.52 -0.32 -17.30
N ILE A 53 5.31 0.61 -16.71
CA ILE A 53 6.42 0.24 -15.83
C ILE A 53 5.93 -0.49 -14.57
N SER A 54 4.82 -0.04 -14.00
CA SER A 54 4.21 -0.68 -12.82
C SER A 54 3.79 -2.12 -13.12
N TYR A 55 3.22 -2.38 -14.30
CA TYR A 55 2.90 -3.72 -14.75
C TYR A 55 4.15 -4.60 -14.88
N ILE A 56 5.22 -4.10 -15.51
CA ILE A 56 6.50 -4.84 -15.62
C ILE A 56 7.01 -5.21 -14.23
N ALA A 57 7.10 -4.24 -13.33
CA ALA A 57 7.57 -4.50 -11.97
C ALA A 57 6.65 -5.47 -11.20
N ALA A 58 5.33 -5.44 -11.43
CA ALA A 58 4.40 -6.39 -10.81
C ALA A 58 4.68 -7.82 -11.30
N THR A 59 5.02 -7.98 -12.59
CA THR A 59 5.41 -9.29 -13.14
C THR A 59 6.72 -9.81 -12.51
N PHE A 60 7.67 -8.92 -12.19
CA PHE A 60 8.91 -9.28 -11.49
C PHE A 60 8.67 -9.77 -10.07
N VAL A 61 7.72 -9.18 -9.34
CA VAL A 61 7.31 -9.67 -8.02
C VAL A 61 6.72 -11.07 -8.11
N VAL A 62 5.82 -11.30 -9.08
CA VAL A 62 5.17 -12.61 -9.28
C VAL A 62 6.20 -13.69 -9.68
N GLU A 63 7.15 -13.36 -10.56
CA GLU A 63 8.23 -14.28 -10.92
C GLU A 63 9.11 -14.60 -9.69
N SER A 64 9.52 -13.59 -8.94
CA SER A 64 10.32 -13.76 -7.71
C SER A 64 9.59 -14.62 -6.67
N LEU A 65 8.26 -14.48 -6.57
CA LEU A 65 7.41 -15.29 -5.69
C LEU A 65 7.38 -16.77 -6.12
N SER A 66 7.32 -17.04 -7.42
CA SER A 66 7.37 -18.41 -7.94
C SER A 66 8.73 -19.09 -7.67
N ILE A 67 9.82 -18.33 -7.80
CA ILE A 67 11.17 -18.79 -7.47
C ILE A 67 11.29 -19.03 -5.96
N GLY A 68 10.74 -18.13 -5.13
CA GLY A 68 10.72 -18.28 -3.68
C GLY A 68 10.02 -19.56 -3.23
N ASN A 69 8.88 -19.88 -3.86
CA ASN A 69 8.16 -21.14 -3.60
C ASN A 69 9.01 -22.37 -3.98
N ALA A 70 9.68 -22.35 -5.13
CA ALA A 70 10.56 -23.44 -5.54
C ALA A 70 11.73 -23.65 -4.55
N VAL A 71 12.32 -22.56 -4.05
CA VAL A 71 13.39 -22.60 -3.04
C VAL A 71 12.88 -23.15 -1.70
N SER A 72 11.73 -22.67 -1.21
CA SER A 72 11.11 -23.19 0.03
C SER A 72 10.78 -24.68 -0.08
N ALA A 73 10.19 -25.11 -1.19
CA ALA A 73 9.84 -26.50 -1.43
C ALA A 73 11.09 -27.40 -1.45
N ARG A 74 12.19 -26.94 -2.06
CA ARG A 74 13.46 -27.67 -2.06
C ARG A 74 14.05 -27.81 -0.66
N LYS A 75 14.11 -26.70 0.11
CA LYS A 75 14.60 -26.73 1.50
C LYS A 75 13.79 -27.67 2.38
N CYS A 76 12.46 -27.66 2.23
CA CYS A 76 11.57 -28.57 2.95
C CYS A 76 11.88 -30.04 2.62
N LYS A 77 12.02 -30.38 1.32
CA LYS A 77 12.42 -31.73 0.88
C LYS A 77 13.79 -32.15 1.43
N GLU A 78 14.77 -31.26 1.42
CA GLU A 78 16.12 -31.54 1.95
C GLU A 78 16.09 -31.81 3.46
N GLN A 79 15.29 -31.07 4.23
CA GLN A 79 15.10 -31.30 5.67
C GLN A 79 14.41 -32.63 5.96
N THR A 80 13.35 -32.96 5.21
CA THR A 80 12.67 -34.26 5.35
C THR A 80 13.60 -35.42 4.99
N ARG A 81 14.41 -35.27 3.93
CA ARG A 81 15.44 -36.27 3.57
C ARG A 81 16.46 -36.45 4.69
N GLN A 82 16.98 -35.37 5.27
CA GLN A 82 17.92 -35.46 6.40
C GLN A 82 17.31 -36.13 7.63
N GLN A 83 16.02 -35.89 7.92
CA GLN A 83 15.31 -36.59 9.01
C GLN A 83 15.09 -38.07 8.69
N GLN A 84 14.68 -38.41 7.47
CA GLN A 84 14.49 -39.80 7.05
C GLN A 84 15.80 -40.59 7.01
N SER A 85 16.89 -40.00 6.50
CA SER A 85 18.22 -40.61 6.51
C SER A 85 18.79 -40.80 7.93
N ARG A 86 18.39 -39.97 8.90
CA ARG A 86 18.75 -40.20 10.32
C ARG A 86 17.92 -41.31 10.98
N GLN A 87 16.81 -41.72 10.38
CA GLN A 87 15.89 -42.71 10.94
C GLN A 87 15.96 -44.07 10.22
N PHE A 88 16.42 -44.10 8.96
CA PHE A 88 16.64 -45.32 8.18
C PHE A 88 17.94 -45.21 7.37
N ASP A 89 18.93 -46.04 7.71
CA ASP A 89 20.28 -46.04 7.10
C ASP A 89 20.34 -46.53 5.64
N ASP A 90 19.25 -47.05 5.06
CA ASP A 90 19.29 -47.79 3.78
C ASP A 90 18.33 -47.31 2.66
N VAL A 91 17.75 -46.10 2.76
CA VAL A 91 16.83 -45.61 1.72
C VAL A 91 17.58 -44.79 0.65
N VAL A 92 17.86 -45.42 -0.49
CA VAL A 92 18.28 -44.74 -1.73
C VAL A 92 17.09 -43.95 -2.29
N ILE A 93 17.02 -42.65 -1.98
CA ILE A 93 16.01 -41.74 -2.56
C ILE A 93 16.49 -41.29 -3.94
N THR A 94 16.33 -42.13 -4.96
CA THR A 94 16.41 -41.73 -6.36
C THR A 94 15.07 -41.17 -6.81
N GLU A 95 14.96 -39.84 -6.81
CA GLU A 95 14.26 -39.05 -7.83
C GLU A 95 14.49 -37.55 -7.50
N GLU A 96 15.28 -36.86 -8.34
CA GLU A 96 15.27 -35.39 -8.39
C GLU A 96 14.00 -34.93 -9.10
N SER A 97 12.85 -35.06 -8.44
CA SER A 97 11.63 -34.46 -8.98
C SER A 97 11.84 -32.94 -9.04
N PRO A 98 11.60 -32.28 -10.19
CA PRO A 98 11.86 -30.86 -10.36
C PRO A 98 11.16 -30.05 -9.26
N SER A 99 11.86 -29.05 -8.70
CA SER A 99 11.25 -28.10 -7.77
C SER A 99 10.04 -27.45 -8.43
N SER A 100 8.86 -27.65 -7.84
CA SER A 100 7.63 -27.03 -8.36
C SER A 100 7.72 -25.51 -8.17
N PHE A 101 7.57 -24.76 -9.27
CA PHE A 101 7.46 -23.29 -9.25
C PHE A 101 6.03 -22.83 -8.97
N GLU A 102 5.17 -23.74 -8.52
CA GLU A 102 3.80 -23.43 -8.16
C GLU A 102 3.75 -22.54 -6.91
N ILE A 103 2.97 -21.48 -7.00
CA ILE A 103 2.77 -20.53 -5.91
C ILE A 103 1.71 -21.12 -4.97
N ASN A 104 2.15 -21.83 -3.95
CA ASN A 104 1.28 -22.47 -2.95
C ASN A 104 1.46 -21.81 -1.57
N GLU A 105 2.66 -21.35 -1.26
CA GLU A 105 2.97 -20.65 -0.03
C GLU A 105 2.97 -19.12 -0.23
N LYS A 106 2.41 -18.42 0.76
CA LYS A 106 2.45 -16.95 0.81
C LYS A 106 3.82 -16.54 1.30
N ILE A 107 4.60 -15.90 0.43
CA ILE A 107 5.89 -15.29 0.79
C ILE A 107 5.79 -13.79 0.56
N GLU A 108 5.93 -13.01 1.64
CA GLU A 108 5.89 -11.55 1.57
C GLU A 108 7.15 -10.98 0.93
N VAL A 109 7.07 -9.76 0.38
CA VAL A 109 8.19 -9.13 -0.34
C VAL A 109 9.43 -8.98 0.55
N GLY A 110 9.28 -8.58 1.81
CA GLY A 110 10.40 -8.50 2.75
C GLY A 110 11.06 -9.86 3.00
N ARG A 111 10.26 -10.94 3.06
CA ARG A 111 10.79 -12.29 3.21
C ARG A 111 11.50 -12.76 1.94
N MET A 112 10.98 -12.48 0.75
CA MET A 112 11.69 -12.74 -0.51
C MET A 112 13.04 -12.02 -0.56
N ALA A 113 13.12 -10.79 -0.03
CA ALA A 113 14.39 -10.09 0.06
C ALA A 113 15.38 -10.83 0.97
N SER A 114 14.94 -11.36 2.12
CA SER A 114 15.81 -12.19 2.98
C SER A 114 16.24 -13.52 2.34
N MET A 115 15.53 -13.99 1.31
CA MET A 115 15.89 -15.21 0.58
C MET A 115 16.94 -14.96 -0.51
N PHE A 116 16.90 -13.79 -1.18
CA PHE A 116 17.69 -13.54 -2.39
C PHE A 116 18.72 -12.41 -2.28
N LEU A 117 18.49 -11.42 -1.41
CA LEU A 117 19.37 -10.24 -1.28
C LEU A 117 20.35 -10.41 -0.11
N GLY A 118 21.50 -9.74 -0.21
CA GLY A 118 22.44 -9.63 0.90
C GLY A 118 21.93 -8.72 2.02
N ARG A 119 22.65 -8.68 3.16
CA ARG A 119 22.26 -7.95 4.37
C ARG A 119 21.86 -6.49 4.11
N ALA A 120 22.65 -5.77 3.32
CA ALA A 120 22.35 -4.38 2.96
C ALA A 120 21.05 -4.23 2.16
N GLY A 121 20.79 -5.13 1.21
CA GLY A 121 19.57 -5.13 0.40
C GLY A 121 18.31 -5.47 1.20
N VAL A 122 18.44 -6.37 2.19
CA VAL A 122 17.35 -6.68 3.13
C VAL A 122 16.99 -5.47 3.98
N ILE A 123 17.99 -4.82 4.59
CA ILE A 123 17.80 -3.61 5.40
C ILE A 123 17.14 -2.51 4.56
N LEU A 124 17.64 -2.26 3.36
CA LEU A 124 17.07 -1.27 2.44
C LEU A 124 15.61 -1.59 2.07
N THR A 125 15.29 -2.86 1.84
CA THR A 125 13.93 -3.29 1.49
C THR A 125 12.95 -3.04 2.64
N TYR A 126 13.30 -3.48 3.84
CA TYR A 126 12.45 -3.27 5.02
C TYR A 126 12.33 -1.79 5.38
N LEU A 127 13.41 -1.01 5.26
CA LEU A 127 13.38 0.44 5.46
C LEU A 127 12.45 1.13 4.46
N ALA A 128 12.57 0.82 3.16
CA ALA A 128 11.73 1.40 2.11
C ALA A 128 10.24 1.05 2.31
N LEU A 129 9.93 -0.22 2.63
CA LEU A 129 8.58 -0.65 2.96
C LEU A 129 8.04 0.07 4.20
N SER A 130 8.86 0.24 5.25
CA SER A 130 8.47 0.93 6.47
C SER A 130 8.17 2.41 6.22
N ILE A 131 9.01 3.13 5.48
CA ILE A 131 8.79 4.54 5.13
C ILE A 131 7.55 4.70 4.25
N TYR A 132 7.34 3.79 3.29
CA TYR A 132 6.16 3.79 2.44
C TYR A 132 4.86 3.63 3.25
N LEU A 133 4.79 2.58 4.09
CA LEU A 133 3.62 2.31 4.94
C LEU A 133 3.38 3.42 5.96
N PHE A 134 4.44 4.03 6.47
CA PHE A 134 4.34 5.22 7.31
C PHE A 134 3.64 6.37 6.56
N GLY A 135 4.01 6.59 5.29
CA GLY A 135 3.35 7.55 4.41
C GLY A 135 1.86 7.26 4.20
N ASP A 136 1.48 6.00 4.00
CA ASP A 136 0.07 5.60 3.92
C ASP A 136 -0.72 5.98 5.19
N LEU A 137 -0.15 5.68 6.37
CA LEU A 137 -0.77 6.04 7.63
C LEU A 137 -0.90 7.57 7.78
N ALA A 138 0.11 8.34 7.37
CA ALA A 138 0.05 9.81 7.43
C ALA A 138 -1.02 10.38 6.48
N ILE A 139 -1.15 9.83 5.27
CA ILE A 139 -2.22 10.19 4.33
C ILE A 139 -3.59 9.89 4.94
N TYR A 140 -3.77 8.74 5.59
CA TYR A 140 -5.05 8.37 6.20
C TYR A 140 -5.37 9.24 7.42
N SER A 141 -4.38 9.49 8.29
CA SER A 141 -4.50 10.38 9.45
C SER A 141 -4.78 11.84 9.07
N THR A 142 -4.49 12.23 7.83
CA THR A 142 -4.78 13.57 7.30
C THR A 142 -6.14 13.60 6.59
N THR A 143 -6.40 12.60 5.74
CA THR A 143 -7.60 12.53 4.88
C THR A 143 -8.87 12.32 5.69
N VAL A 144 -8.86 11.41 6.67
CA VAL A 144 -10.07 11.10 7.45
C VAL A 144 -10.53 12.32 8.26
N PRO A 145 -9.67 13.00 9.04
CA PRO A 145 -10.07 14.21 9.74
C PRO A 145 -10.44 15.36 8.80
N LYS A 146 -9.79 15.49 7.64
CA LYS A 146 -10.14 16.50 6.63
C LYS A 146 -11.55 16.27 6.06
N SER A 147 -11.89 15.02 5.75
CA SER A 147 -13.26 14.63 5.34
C SER A 147 -14.28 14.94 6.42
N LEU A 148 -14.01 14.52 7.67
CA LEU A 148 -14.93 14.74 8.79
C LEU A 148 -15.13 16.22 9.10
N MET A 149 -14.05 17.01 9.11
CA MET A 149 -14.11 18.46 9.32
C MET A 149 -14.97 19.13 8.25
N ASN A 150 -14.81 18.79 6.97
CA ASN A 150 -15.59 19.41 5.90
C ASN A 150 -17.08 19.04 5.93
N VAL A 151 -17.44 17.89 6.52
CA VAL A 151 -18.85 17.54 6.77
C VAL A 151 -19.42 18.29 7.98
N ILE A 152 -18.62 18.51 9.02
CA ILE A 152 -19.05 19.21 10.25
C ILE A 152 -19.18 20.72 10.00
N CYS A 153 -18.15 21.30 9.40
CA CYS A 153 -18.12 22.71 9.02
C CYS A 153 -19.02 22.95 7.82
N ALA A 154 -19.51 24.18 7.66
CA ALA A 154 -20.23 24.52 6.45
C ALA A 154 -19.31 24.26 5.24
N PRO A 155 -19.78 23.56 4.19
CA PRO A 155 -19.19 23.63 2.86
C PRO A 155 -18.98 25.10 2.53
N VAL A 156 -17.87 25.45 1.89
CA VAL A 156 -17.65 26.85 1.51
C VAL A 156 -17.52 26.88 0.01
N ASN A 157 -18.48 27.55 -0.61
CA ASN A 157 -18.62 27.65 -2.06
C ASN A 157 -17.55 28.56 -2.71
N THR A 158 -16.36 28.68 -2.11
CA THR A 158 -15.30 29.57 -2.58
C THR A 158 -13.91 29.00 -2.28
N SER A 159 -13.02 29.12 -3.26
CA SER A 159 -11.60 28.76 -3.25
C SER A 159 -10.73 29.55 -2.25
N ASN A 160 -11.34 30.38 -1.40
CA ASN A 160 -10.65 31.32 -0.50
C ASN A 160 -10.85 30.97 1.00
N VAL A 161 -11.10 29.70 1.33
CA VAL A 161 -11.22 29.28 2.73
C VAL A 161 -9.84 29.22 3.36
N MET A 162 -9.60 30.07 4.35
CA MET A 162 -8.39 30.00 5.16
C MET A 162 -8.57 29.02 6.33
N PRO A 163 -7.50 28.39 6.83
CA PRO A 163 -7.57 27.51 8.00
C PRO A 163 -8.17 28.17 9.25
N MET A 164 -8.03 29.50 9.36
CA MET A 164 -8.52 30.32 10.48
C MET A 164 -9.97 30.77 10.33
N ASP A 165 -10.64 30.42 9.23
CA ASP A 165 -12.03 30.79 9.04
C ASP A 165 -12.94 30.08 10.06
N PRO A 166 -14.04 30.72 10.48
CA PRO A 166 -15.01 30.08 11.36
C PRO A 166 -15.62 28.86 10.69
N CYS A 167 -15.74 27.75 11.44
CA CYS A 167 -16.31 26.51 10.93
C CYS A 167 -17.79 26.66 10.53
N ARG A 168 -18.57 27.42 11.32
CA ARG A 168 -19.94 27.84 11.01
C ARG A 168 -20.14 29.29 11.46
N LYS A 169 -20.97 30.05 10.72
CA LYS A 169 -21.28 31.46 11.03
C LYS A 169 -21.85 31.67 12.45
N ASN A 170 -22.57 30.68 12.98
CA ASN A 170 -23.26 30.78 14.28
C ASN A 170 -22.51 30.10 15.44
N TRP A 171 -21.28 29.63 15.21
CA TRP A 171 -20.49 28.94 16.24
C TRP A 171 -19.59 29.91 17.02
N PRO A 172 -19.19 29.54 18.27
CA PRO A 172 -18.25 30.33 19.04
C PRO A 172 -16.95 30.58 18.26
N LEU A 173 -16.37 31.78 18.38
CA LEU A 173 -15.17 32.17 17.63
C LEU A 173 -13.99 31.19 17.80
N PHE A 174 -13.92 30.43 18.88
CA PHE A 174 -12.87 29.44 19.11
C PHE A 174 -12.90 28.24 18.13
N PHE A 175 -14.07 27.93 17.55
CA PHE A 175 -14.22 26.83 16.60
C PHE A 175 -13.92 27.28 15.17
N HIS A 176 -12.64 27.54 14.93
CA HIS A 176 -12.10 27.65 13.58
C HIS A 176 -12.05 26.28 12.90
N ARG A 177 -12.03 26.24 11.57
CA ARG A 177 -11.88 25.00 10.79
C ARG A 177 -10.67 24.19 11.25
N PHE A 178 -9.54 24.86 11.49
CA PHE A 178 -8.32 24.22 11.99
C PHE A 178 -8.46 23.59 13.38
N THR A 179 -9.22 24.21 14.29
CA THR A 179 -9.53 23.61 15.60
C THR A 179 -10.38 22.35 15.44
N VAL A 180 -11.41 22.40 14.59
CA VAL A 180 -12.28 21.25 14.32
C VAL A 180 -11.50 20.11 13.66
N TYR A 181 -10.61 20.42 12.72
CA TYR A 181 -9.68 19.46 12.13
C TYR A 181 -8.85 18.72 13.18
N ARG A 182 -8.23 19.45 14.12
CA ARG A 182 -7.42 18.86 15.20
C ARG A 182 -8.26 17.98 16.14
N LEU A 183 -9.49 18.39 16.46
CA LEU A 183 -10.42 17.55 17.23
C LEU A 183 -10.77 16.26 16.47
N CYS A 184 -10.96 16.34 15.15
CA CYS A 184 -11.19 15.16 14.30
C CYS A 184 -9.98 14.23 14.26
N ILE A 185 -8.74 14.75 14.29
CA ILE A 185 -7.52 13.93 14.43
C ILE A 185 -7.54 13.16 15.75
N ILE A 186 -7.82 13.84 16.87
CA ILE A 186 -7.86 13.22 18.19
C ILE A 186 -8.92 12.11 18.21
N LEU A 187 -10.12 12.38 17.71
CA LEU A 187 -11.19 11.39 17.58
C LEU A 187 -10.76 10.18 16.75
N PHE A 188 -10.13 10.43 15.59
CA PHE A 188 -9.64 9.37 14.72
C PHE A 188 -8.63 8.47 15.44
N VAL A 189 -7.64 9.07 16.12
CA VAL A 189 -6.61 8.34 16.89
C VAL A 189 -7.23 7.51 18.01
N ILE A 190 -8.19 8.06 18.76
CA ILE A 190 -8.91 7.34 19.83
C ILE A 190 -9.60 6.09 19.27
N VAL A 191 -10.19 6.17 18.08
CA VAL A 191 -10.89 5.04 17.44
C VAL A 191 -9.91 3.99 16.90
N VAL A 192 -8.85 4.40 16.19
CA VAL A 192 -7.95 3.44 15.53
C VAL A 192 -6.94 2.80 16.48
N THR A 193 -6.51 3.49 17.54
CA THR A 193 -5.53 2.96 18.50
C THR A 193 -5.92 1.62 19.10
N PRO A 194 -7.13 1.43 19.69
CA PRO A 194 -7.53 0.13 20.21
C PRO A 194 -7.59 -0.93 19.10
N MET A 195 -8.00 -0.57 17.88
CA MET A 195 -8.03 -1.50 16.75
C MET A 195 -6.64 -1.98 16.34
N VAL A 196 -5.63 -1.10 16.39
CA VAL A 196 -4.22 -1.44 16.11
C VAL A 196 -3.65 -2.36 17.19
N ILE A 197 -3.92 -2.05 18.47
CA ILE A 197 -3.42 -2.83 19.61
C ILE A 197 -4.04 -4.23 19.64
N ILE A 198 -5.36 -4.33 19.37
CA ILE A 198 -6.06 -5.61 19.22
C ILE A 198 -5.56 -6.38 17.98
N GLY A 199 -4.98 -5.69 17.00
CA GLY A 199 -4.51 -6.29 15.76
C GLY A 199 -5.67 -6.70 14.85
N ILE A 200 -6.70 -5.88 14.77
CA ILE A 200 -7.88 -6.17 13.93
C ILE A 200 -7.44 -6.33 12.47
N GLN A 201 -7.78 -7.49 11.90
CA GLN A 201 -7.57 -7.79 10.49
C GLN A 201 -8.85 -7.62 9.69
N LYS A 202 -8.75 -7.52 8.37
CA LYS A 202 -9.93 -7.46 7.49
C LYS A 202 -10.76 -8.72 7.64
N THR A 203 -12.02 -8.56 8.03
CA THR A 203 -13.01 -9.63 7.89
C THR A 203 -13.53 -9.65 6.45
N LYS A 204 -13.96 -10.83 5.99
CA LYS A 204 -14.58 -11.01 4.67
C LYS A 204 -15.70 -10.00 4.40
N TYR A 205 -16.56 -9.77 5.39
CA TYR A 205 -17.69 -8.85 5.29
C TYR A 205 -17.25 -7.39 5.19
N LEU A 206 -16.25 -6.99 5.97
CA LEU A 206 -15.70 -5.64 5.93
C LEU A 206 -14.99 -5.35 4.59
N GLN A 207 -14.32 -6.35 4.00
CA GLN A 207 -13.73 -6.25 2.67
C GLN A 207 -14.79 -6.16 1.56
N LEU A 208 -15.89 -6.91 1.68
CA LEU A 208 -17.01 -6.82 0.73
C LEU A 208 -17.70 -5.45 0.81
N ALA A 209 -18.00 -4.98 2.02
CA ALA A 209 -18.65 -3.68 2.25
C ALA A 209 -17.79 -2.52 1.71
N THR A 210 -16.48 -2.52 2.01
CA THR A 210 -15.56 -1.50 1.48
C THR A 210 -15.43 -1.55 -0.03
N THR A 211 -15.48 -2.74 -0.64
CA THR A 211 -15.48 -2.89 -2.10
C THR A 211 -16.73 -2.26 -2.71
N ILE A 212 -17.93 -2.60 -2.22
CA ILE A 212 -19.19 -2.05 -2.72
C ILE A 212 -19.18 -0.52 -2.57
N CYS A 213 -18.79 -0.02 -1.39
CA CYS A 213 -18.69 1.42 -1.12
C CYS A 213 -17.75 2.14 -2.11
N ARG A 214 -16.59 1.55 -2.45
CA ARG A 214 -15.67 2.07 -3.46
C ARG A 214 -16.31 2.17 -4.83
N TRP A 215 -16.88 1.08 -5.32
CA TRP A 215 -17.48 1.05 -6.66
C TRP A 215 -18.62 2.06 -6.77
N THR A 216 -19.47 2.16 -5.75
CA THR A 216 -20.53 3.18 -5.70
C THR A 216 -19.94 4.60 -5.71
N ALA A 217 -18.97 4.91 -4.84
CA ALA A 217 -18.38 6.24 -4.76
C ALA A 217 -17.69 6.66 -6.06
N PHE A 218 -16.87 5.79 -6.65
CA PHE A 218 -16.18 6.08 -7.91
C PHE A 218 -17.14 6.25 -9.09
N THR A 219 -18.20 5.43 -9.15
CA THR A 219 -19.23 5.56 -10.19
C THR A 219 -19.96 6.89 -10.05
N LEU A 220 -20.37 7.26 -8.82
CA LEU A 220 -21.02 8.55 -8.56
C LEU A 220 -20.11 9.72 -8.92
N MET A 221 -18.83 9.70 -8.54
CA MET A 221 -17.90 10.77 -8.88
C MET A 221 -17.74 10.98 -10.38
N ILE A 222 -17.68 9.91 -11.18
CA ILE A 222 -17.60 10.00 -12.64
C ILE A 222 -18.92 10.54 -13.21
N VAL A 223 -20.06 9.97 -12.80
CA VAL A 223 -21.39 10.35 -13.31
C VAL A 223 -21.70 11.81 -12.99
N LEU A 224 -21.45 12.26 -11.76
CA LEU A 224 -21.71 13.64 -11.33
C LEU A 224 -20.77 14.63 -12.03
N ALA A 225 -19.48 14.30 -12.19
CA ALA A 225 -18.54 15.16 -12.93
C ALA A 225 -18.93 15.30 -14.40
N VAL A 226 -19.34 14.19 -15.05
CA VAL A 226 -19.83 14.21 -16.44
C VAL A 226 -21.13 15.02 -16.54
N ALA A 227 -22.07 14.81 -15.62
CA ALA A 227 -23.32 15.56 -15.59
C ALA A 227 -23.06 17.07 -15.48
N GLN A 228 -22.15 17.49 -14.59
CA GLN A 228 -21.77 18.88 -14.41
C GLN A 228 -21.15 19.49 -15.69
N ILE A 229 -20.30 18.75 -16.40
CA ILE A 229 -19.73 19.19 -17.68
C ILE A 229 -20.83 19.36 -18.74
N ILE A 230 -21.81 18.44 -18.79
CA ILE A 230 -22.89 18.48 -19.78
C ILE A 230 -23.84 19.65 -19.51
N THR A 231 -24.20 19.89 -18.24
CA THR A 231 -25.21 20.91 -17.88
C THR A 231 -24.64 22.32 -17.85
N SER A 232 -23.43 22.47 -17.31
CA SER A 232 -22.85 23.78 -16.98
C SER A 232 -21.65 24.13 -17.87
N GLY A 233 -21.22 23.20 -18.72
CA GLY A 233 -19.97 23.29 -19.46
C GLY A 233 -18.74 22.97 -18.60
N PRO A 234 -17.56 22.85 -19.21
CA PRO A 234 -16.31 22.66 -18.49
C PRO A 234 -15.97 23.92 -17.66
N SER A 235 -16.03 23.80 -16.34
CA SER A 235 -15.66 24.89 -15.42
C SER A 235 -14.14 25.00 -15.22
N GLY A 236 -13.41 23.90 -15.48
CA GLY A 236 -11.95 23.84 -15.44
C GLY A 236 -11.33 23.88 -16.83
N THR A 237 -10.23 24.61 -16.97
CA THR A 237 -9.45 24.72 -18.22
C THR A 237 -7.98 24.33 -17.96
N PRO A 238 -7.71 23.04 -17.67
CA PRO A 238 -6.34 22.59 -17.41
C PRO A 238 -5.44 22.83 -18.64
N PRO A 239 -4.20 23.31 -18.47
CA PRO A 239 -3.27 23.50 -19.58
C PRO A 239 -2.97 22.17 -20.28
N ALA A 240 -2.45 22.21 -21.50
CA ALA A 240 -2.03 20.99 -22.20
C ALA A 240 -0.86 20.31 -21.47
N ALA A 241 0.17 21.07 -21.12
CA ALA A 241 1.30 20.58 -20.35
C ALA A 241 1.89 21.71 -19.49
N ASN A 242 2.17 21.40 -18.23
CA ASN A 242 2.87 22.25 -17.29
C ASN A 242 3.92 21.40 -16.56
N ILE A 243 5.20 21.58 -16.92
CA ILE A 243 6.29 20.78 -16.36
C ILE A 243 6.46 21.00 -14.84
N HIS A 244 6.03 22.14 -14.30
CA HIS A 244 6.03 22.37 -12.86
C HIS A 244 5.01 21.49 -12.12
N GLY A 245 4.04 20.90 -12.80
CA GLY A 245 3.15 19.90 -12.20
C GLY A 245 3.69 18.47 -12.27
N PHE A 246 4.84 18.24 -12.93
CA PHE A 246 5.36 16.89 -13.14
C PHE A 246 5.63 16.15 -11.81
N GLY A 247 6.21 16.84 -10.81
CA GLY A 247 6.58 16.22 -9.54
C GLY A 247 5.38 15.65 -8.80
N SER A 248 4.32 16.45 -8.64
CA SER A 248 3.08 16.01 -8.00
C SER A 248 2.34 14.95 -8.82
N LEU A 249 2.30 15.10 -10.15
CA LEU A 249 1.71 14.12 -11.05
C LEU A 249 2.40 12.76 -10.97
N PHE A 250 3.73 12.73 -11.05
CA PHE A 250 4.50 11.50 -10.99
C PHE A 250 4.32 10.81 -9.63
N GLY A 251 4.46 11.55 -8.52
CA GLY A 251 4.31 11.00 -7.18
C GLY A 251 2.93 10.39 -6.95
N VAL A 252 1.86 11.13 -7.24
CA VAL A 252 0.49 10.62 -7.10
C VAL A 252 0.23 9.44 -8.03
N THR A 253 0.78 9.46 -9.24
CA THR A 253 0.64 8.36 -10.21
C THR A 253 1.32 7.08 -9.73
N VAL A 254 2.56 7.16 -9.22
CA VAL A 254 3.24 6.01 -8.62
C VAL A 254 2.41 5.50 -7.46
N TYR A 255 2.01 6.38 -6.55
CA TYR A 255 1.15 6.05 -5.42
C TYR A 255 -0.16 5.35 -5.83
N ALA A 256 -0.84 5.81 -6.88
CA ALA A 256 -2.09 5.25 -7.38
C ALA A 256 -1.95 3.87 -8.06
N PHE A 257 -0.78 3.54 -8.59
CA PHE A 257 -0.50 2.23 -9.19
C PHE A 257 0.19 1.24 -8.24
N MET A 258 0.40 1.62 -6.98
CA MET A 258 1.09 0.78 -6.00
C MET A 258 0.26 -0.46 -5.66
N CYS A 259 0.82 -1.64 -5.93
CA CYS A 259 0.25 -2.91 -5.47
C CYS A 259 1.30 -3.98 -5.11
N HIS A 260 2.56 -3.74 -5.45
CA HIS A 260 3.66 -4.72 -5.50
C HIS A 260 3.93 -5.39 -4.16
N HIS A 261 3.90 -4.62 -3.06
CA HIS A 261 4.14 -5.14 -1.72
C HIS A 261 3.04 -6.08 -1.22
N SER A 262 1.81 -5.92 -1.73
CA SER A 262 0.62 -6.69 -1.32
C SER A 262 0.20 -7.76 -2.35
N LEU A 263 0.72 -7.69 -3.58
CA LEU A 263 0.38 -8.59 -4.68
C LEU A 263 0.60 -10.08 -4.34
N PRO A 264 1.69 -10.51 -3.67
CA PRO A 264 1.86 -11.92 -3.30
C PRO A 264 0.72 -12.49 -2.47
N ALA A 265 0.21 -11.72 -1.50
CA ALA A 265 -0.88 -12.15 -0.62
C ALA A 265 -2.20 -12.38 -1.37
N LEU A 266 -2.40 -11.69 -2.50
CA LEU A 266 -3.59 -11.86 -3.35
C LEU A 266 -3.39 -12.96 -4.41
N VAL A 267 -2.19 -13.12 -4.95
CA VAL A 267 -1.96 -14.13 -5.99
C VAL A 267 -1.91 -15.54 -5.40
N THR A 268 -1.30 -15.75 -4.23
CA THR A 268 -1.16 -17.07 -3.61
C THR A 268 -2.49 -17.83 -3.43
N PRO A 269 -3.55 -17.28 -2.81
CA PRO A 269 -4.81 -17.99 -2.54
C PRO A 269 -5.71 -18.23 -3.78
N MET A 270 -5.26 -17.88 -4.99
CA MET A 270 -6.00 -18.18 -6.23
C MET A 270 -5.98 -19.69 -6.55
N LYS A 271 -7.16 -20.27 -6.79
CA LYS A 271 -7.34 -21.69 -7.17
C LYS A 271 -6.54 -22.10 -8.41
N THR A 272 -6.61 -21.32 -9.48
CA THR A 272 -5.85 -21.57 -10.71
C THR A 272 -5.09 -20.32 -11.15
N LYS A 273 -3.85 -20.52 -11.58
CA LYS A 273 -2.92 -19.44 -11.93
C LYS A 273 -2.58 -19.43 -13.42
N SER A 274 -3.51 -19.90 -14.26
CA SER A 274 -3.34 -19.92 -15.72
C SER A 274 -3.41 -18.51 -16.30
N LEU A 275 -2.47 -18.20 -17.20
CA LEU A 275 -2.38 -16.91 -17.89
C LEU A 275 -2.33 -15.72 -16.91
N LEU A 276 -1.66 -15.90 -15.76
CA LEU A 276 -1.61 -14.92 -14.67
C LEU A 276 -1.11 -13.54 -15.17
N PHE A 277 0.00 -13.51 -15.92
CA PHE A 277 0.58 -12.26 -16.44
C PHE A 277 -0.34 -11.55 -17.45
N PHE A 278 -1.05 -12.30 -18.30
CA PHE A 278 -1.99 -11.74 -19.27
C PHE A 278 -3.22 -11.15 -18.58
N LYS A 279 -3.82 -11.89 -17.63
CA LYS A 279 -4.95 -11.39 -16.84
C LYS A 279 -4.55 -10.19 -15.97
N LEU A 280 -3.34 -10.19 -15.41
CA LEU A 280 -2.79 -9.04 -14.69
C LEU A 280 -2.64 -7.82 -15.61
N SER A 281 -2.19 -8.01 -16.86
CA SER A 281 -2.15 -6.92 -17.86
C SER A 281 -3.54 -6.34 -18.12
N GLY A 282 -4.56 -7.21 -18.23
CA GLY A 282 -5.95 -6.78 -18.38
C GLY A 282 -6.43 -5.92 -17.20
N VAL A 283 -6.04 -6.27 -15.97
CA VAL A 283 -6.34 -5.44 -14.78
C VAL A 283 -5.67 -4.08 -14.87
N PHE A 284 -4.38 -3.99 -15.21
CA PHE A 284 -3.68 -2.71 -15.36
C PHE A 284 -4.28 -1.83 -16.45
N LEU A 285 -4.68 -2.41 -17.60
CA LEU A 285 -5.37 -1.67 -18.67
C LEU A 285 -6.74 -1.16 -18.23
N LEU A 286 -7.50 -1.96 -17.49
CA LEU A 286 -8.79 -1.55 -16.95
C LEU A 286 -8.64 -0.42 -15.93
N VAL A 287 -7.66 -0.52 -15.03
CA VAL A 287 -7.33 0.56 -14.06
C VAL A 287 -6.89 1.82 -14.78
N LEU A 288 -6.06 1.70 -15.82
CA LEU A 288 -5.58 2.85 -16.60
C LEU A 288 -6.75 3.58 -17.27
N ALA A 289 -7.65 2.85 -17.93
CA ALA A 289 -8.87 3.43 -18.52
C ALA A 289 -9.75 4.10 -17.45
N PHE A 290 -9.90 3.45 -16.29
CA PHE A 290 -10.65 4.00 -15.16
C PHE A 290 -10.02 5.30 -14.63
N TYR A 291 -8.70 5.35 -14.43
CA TYR A 291 -7.99 6.54 -13.97
C TYR A 291 -8.00 7.68 -14.99
N PHE A 292 -7.95 7.38 -16.30
CA PHE A 292 -8.16 8.41 -17.32
C PHE A 292 -9.57 9.00 -17.23
N THR A 293 -10.60 8.17 -17.18
CA THR A 293 -11.99 8.63 -17.08
C THR A 293 -12.21 9.48 -15.83
N LEU A 294 -11.73 9.02 -14.67
CA LEU A 294 -11.86 9.75 -13.40
C LEU A 294 -11.13 11.10 -13.43
N SER A 295 -9.89 11.10 -13.92
CA SER A 295 -9.02 12.29 -13.82
C SER A 295 -9.34 13.34 -14.89
N ILE A 296 -9.67 12.91 -16.11
CA ILE A 296 -10.08 13.82 -17.18
C ILE A 296 -11.41 14.46 -16.79
N THR A 297 -12.44 13.67 -16.43
CA THR A 297 -13.74 14.26 -16.06
C THR A 297 -13.61 15.18 -14.85
N GLY A 298 -12.87 14.79 -13.80
CA GLY A 298 -12.65 15.65 -12.63
C GLY A 298 -11.87 16.93 -12.92
N SER A 299 -10.83 16.89 -13.76
CA SER A 299 -10.00 18.07 -14.05
C SER A 299 -10.73 19.18 -14.84
N PHE A 300 -11.73 18.80 -15.66
CA PHE A 300 -12.54 19.72 -16.45
C PHE A 300 -13.86 20.11 -15.78
N ALA A 301 -14.41 19.26 -14.91
CA ALA A 301 -15.69 19.51 -14.24
C ALA A 301 -15.61 20.67 -13.23
N PHE A 302 -14.47 20.85 -12.56
CA PHE A 302 -14.32 21.83 -11.49
C PHE A 302 -13.27 22.89 -11.83
N SER A 303 -13.55 24.14 -11.46
CA SER A 303 -12.55 25.22 -11.60
C SER A 303 -11.33 24.95 -10.72
N HIS A 304 -11.55 24.47 -9.49
CA HIS A 304 -10.51 24.17 -8.51
C HIS A 304 -10.77 22.79 -7.92
N VAL A 305 -9.96 21.81 -8.31
CA VAL A 305 -10.04 20.46 -7.73
C VAL A 305 -9.44 20.47 -6.33
N GLN A 306 -10.07 19.78 -5.38
CA GLN A 306 -9.58 19.58 -4.02
C GLN A 306 -8.51 18.48 -4.01
N ASP A 307 -7.61 18.49 -3.02
CA ASP A 307 -6.60 17.44 -2.87
C ASP A 307 -7.21 16.07 -2.50
N VAL A 308 -8.41 16.08 -1.91
CA VAL A 308 -9.29 14.91 -1.76
C VAL A 308 -10.49 15.09 -2.68
N TYR A 309 -10.48 14.40 -3.83
CA TYR A 309 -11.46 14.61 -4.90
C TYR A 309 -12.92 14.44 -4.47
N THR A 310 -13.23 13.60 -3.48
CA THR A 310 -14.62 13.42 -3.02
C THR A 310 -15.22 14.70 -2.43
N LEU A 311 -14.39 15.62 -1.94
CA LEU A 311 -14.84 16.89 -1.37
C LEU A 311 -15.32 17.90 -2.42
N ASN A 312 -14.97 17.70 -3.70
CA ASN A 312 -15.47 18.54 -4.79
C ASN A 312 -16.98 18.46 -4.99
N PHE A 313 -17.60 17.37 -4.52
CA PHE A 313 -19.02 17.13 -4.68
C PHE A 313 -19.86 17.61 -3.49
N LEU A 314 -19.25 18.14 -2.43
CA LEU A 314 -19.97 18.58 -1.25
C LEU A 314 -20.51 20.01 -1.43
N HIS A 315 -21.81 20.15 -1.74
CA HIS A 315 -22.47 21.44 -1.98
C HIS A 315 -23.43 21.84 -0.84
N ASP A 316 -23.67 23.16 -0.69
CA ASP A 316 -24.61 23.72 0.30
C ASP A 316 -26.06 23.79 -0.22
N ASP A 317 -26.23 23.93 -1.54
CA ASP A 317 -27.53 24.17 -2.16
C ASP A 317 -28.25 22.84 -2.38
N ASN A 318 -28.82 22.32 -1.30
CA ASN A 318 -29.67 21.12 -1.31
C ASN A 318 -30.95 21.36 -2.13
N THR A 319 -30.84 21.25 -3.45
CA THR A 319 -31.98 21.30 -4.36
C THR A 319 -32.79 20.00 -4.35
N SER A 320 -32.16 18.86 -3.99
CA SER A 320 -32.85 17.56 -3.87
C SER A 320 -32.29 16.66 -2.76
N VAL A 321 -33.13 15.78 -2.20
CA VAL A 321 -32.74 14.76 -1.21
C VAL A 321 -31.68 13.80 -1.78
N PHE A 322 -31.71 13.54 -3.09
CA PHE A 322 -30.74 12.68 -3.75
C PHE A 322 -29.33 13.28 -3.72
N TYR A 323 -29.18 14.57 -4.04
CA TYR A 323 -27.89 15.25 -3.97
C TYR A 323 -27.38 15.31 -2.53
N PHE A 324 -28.25 15.61 -1.56
CA PHE A 324 -27.86 15.57 -0.14
C PHE A 324 -27.25 14.22 0.28
N ILE A 325 -27.87 13.09 -0.11
CA ILE A 325 -27.36 11.75 0.19
C ILE A 325 -26.02 11.50 -0.51
N CYS A 326 -25.92 11.85 -1.79
CA CYS A 326 -24.71 11.63 -2.58
C CYS A 326 -23.52 12.44 -2.03
N ASP A 327 -23.72 13.71 -1.74
CA ASP A 327 -22.69 14.63 -1.26
C ASP A 327 -22.11 14.15 0.09
N HIS A 328 -22.98 13.79 1.03
CA HIS A 328 -22.55 13.30 2.34
C HIS A 328 -21.92 11.90 2.25
N PHE A 329 -22.44 11.03 1.39
CA PHE A 329 -21.85 9.71 1.16
C PHE A 329 -20.43 9.83 0.58
N LEU A 330 -20.22 10.68 -0.42
CA LEU A 330 -18.92 10.92 -1.03
C LEU A 330 -17.95 11.60 -0.05
N ALA A 331 -18.40 12.59 0.71
CA ALA A 331 -17.55 13.26 1.70
C ALA A 331 -17.07 12.29 2.81
N LEU A 332 -17.93 11.36 3.25
CA LEU A 332 -17.60 10.35 4.26
C LEU A 332 -16.93 9.09 3.70
N PHE A 333 -16.87 8.90 2.38
CA PHE A 333 -16.25 7.74 1.75
C PHE A 333 -14.80 7.47 2.23
N PRO A 334 -13.91 8.47 2.33
CA PRO A 334 -12.58 8.25 2.89
C PRO A 334 -12.62 7.86 4.37
N VAL A 335 -13.58 8.36 5.15
CA VAL A 335 -13.74 8.02 6.57
C VAL A 335 -13.99 6.52 6.72
N PHE A 336 -14.90 5.95 5.94
CA PHE A 336 -15.19 4.51 6.02
C PHE A 336 -14.04 3.64 5.51
N THR A 337 -13.46 4.01 4.37
CA THR A 337 -12.48 3.15 3.70
C THR A 337 -11.08 3.24 4.29
N CYS A 338 -10.61 4.42 4.68
CA CYS A 338 -9.29 4.61 5.28
C CYS A 338 -9.26 4.10 6.72
N THR A 339 -10.28 4.41 7.54
CA THR A 339 -10.36 3.93 8.94
C THR A 339 -10.36 2.41 9.00
N THR A 340 -11.07 1.75 8.10
CA THR A 340 -11.07 0.29 7.98
C THR A 340 -9.69 -0.27 7.63
N ASN A 341 -8.91 0.44 6.80
CA ASN A 341 -7.61 -0.04 6.33
C ASN A 341 -6.47 0.31 7.30
N TYR A 342 -6.62 1.36 8.10
CA TYR A 342 -5.57 1.91 8.96
C TYR A 342 -4.99 0.87 9.94
N PRO A 343 -5.78 0.09 10.69
CA PRO A 343 -5.24 -0.88 11.64
C PRO A 343 -4.37 -1.94 10.96
N ILE A 344 -4.78 -2.42 9.79
CA ILE A 344 -4.04 -3.45 9.05
C ILE A 344 -2.67 -2.93 8.62
N LEU A 345 -2.62 -1.73 8.03
CA LEU A 345 -1.34 -1.13 7.59
C LEU A 345 -0.44 -0.83 8.79
N ALA A 346 -1.00 -0.37 9.90
CA ALA A 346 -0.26 -0.12 11.13
C ALA A 346 0.33 -1.41 11.71
N THR A 347 -0.44 -2.50 11.81
CA THR A 347 0.06 -3.80 12.27
C THR A 347 1.13 -4.36 11.33
N THR A 348 0.98 -4.22 10.01
CA THR A 348 2.02 -4.60 9.04
C THR A 348 3.30 -3.78 9.24
N LEU A 349 3.18 -2.47 9.45
CA LEU A 349 4.33 -1.61 9.72
C LEU A 349 5.05 -1.98 11.03
N ILE A 350 4.32 -2.26 12.10
CA ILE A 350 4.87 -2.74 13.38
C ILE A 350 5.70 -4.01 13.16
N ASN A 351 5.17 -4.98 12.41
CA ASN A 351 5.89 -6.22 12.12
C ASN A 351 7.13 -5.99 11.25
N ASN A 352 7.05 -5.12 10.24
CA ASN A 352 8.21 -4.76 9.40
C ASN A 352 9.32 -4.08 10.22
N ILE A 353 8.97 -3.17 11.13
CA ILE A 353 9.93 -2.48 12.01
C ILE A 353 10.59 -3.48 12.97
N ARG A 354 9.85 -4.46 13.51
CA ARG A 354 10.40 -5.52 14.36
C ARG A 354 11.48 -6.32 13.62
N VAL A 355 11.18 -6.79 12.40
CA VAL A 355 12.16 -7.54 11.58
C VAL A 355 13.36 -6.66 11.21
N LEU A 356 13.14 -5.38 10.88
CA LEU A 356 14.21 -4.44 10.59
C LEU A 356 15.16 -4.27 11.78
N ARG A 357 14.60 -4.07 12.98
CA ARG A 357 15.36 -3.97 14.23
C ARG A 357 16.21 -5.23 14.44
N ASP A 358 15.61 -6.40 14.33
CA ASP A 358 16.29 -7.69 14.56
C ASP A 358 17.40 -7.95 13.54
N THR A 359 17.33 -7.34 12.35
CA THR A 359 18.37 -7.43 11.32
C THR A 359 19.53 -6.44 11.56
N ILE A 360 19.23 -5.28 12.15
CA ILE A 360 20.20 -4.20 12.43
C ILE A 360 20.96 -4.46 13.74
N LEU A 361 20.27 -4.81 14.83
CA LEU A 361 20.92 -5.08 16.10
C LEU A 361 21.63 -6.45 16.06
N PRO A 362 22.93 -6.54 16.40
CA PRO A 362 23.62 -7.82 16.55
C PRO A 362 23.05 -8.61 17.75
N PRO A 363 23.24 -9.94 17.77
CA PRO A 363 22.69 -10.83 18.81
C PRO A 363 23.18 -10.57 20.24
N GLY A 364 24.12 -9.63 20.46
CA GLY A 364 24.71 -9.31 21.77
C GLY A 364 23.75 -8.69 22.80
N SER A 365 22.54 -8.26 22.40
CA SER A 365 21.49 -7.86 23.35
C SER A 365 20.59 -9.03 23.80
N ARG A 366 20.90 -10.27 23.40
CA ARG A 366 20.26 -11.49 23.92
C ARG A 366 20.91 -12.00 25.21
N LEU A 367 22.16 -11.57 25.50
CA LEU A 367 22.94 -12.11 26.60
C LEU A 367 22.42 -11.69 27.99
N SER A 368 21.66 -10.60 28.09
CA SER A 368 20.97 -10.25 29.34
C SER A 368 19.79 -11.17 29.65
N SER A 369 19.42 -12.10 28.76
CA SER A 369 18.28 -13.02 28.96
C SER A 369 18.70 -14.45 29.29
N GLU A 370 19.96 -14.84 29.06
CA GLU A 370 20.46 -16.18 29.44
C GLU A 370 21.15 -16.16 30.82
N GLU A 371 21.81 -15.07 31.22
CA GLU A 371 22.38 -14.93 32.57
C GLU A 371 21.32 -14.80 33.67
N GLU A 372 20.15 -14.23 33.35
CA GLU A 372 19.03 -14.10 34.30
C GLU A 372 18.28 -15.44 34.47
N SER A 373 18.30 -16.32 33.45
CA SER A 373 17.68 -17.65 33.51
C SER A 373 18.53 -18.72 34.23
N LEU A 374 19.84 -18.50 34.36
CA LEU A 374 20.75 -19.45 35.01
C LEU A 374 20.86 -19.24 36.53
N LEU A 375 20.18 -18.23 37.08
CA LEU A 375 20.20 -17.90 38.51
C LEU A 375 18.88 -18.21 39.24
N GLU A 376 17.86 -18.73 38.55
CA GLU A 376 16.52 -18.98 39.14
C GLU A 376 16.06 -20.44 39.09
N ASP A 377 16.93 -21.39 38.72
CA ASP A 377 16.55 -22.80 38.49
C ASP A 377 16.96 -23.75 39.65
N ASP A 378 16.69 -23.32 40.89
CA ASP A 378 16.59 -24.24 42.03
C ASP A 378 15.18 -24.10 42.66
N ASP A 379 14.47 -25.24 42.67
CA ASP A 379 13.26 -25.58 43.42
C ASP A 379 11.85 -25.45 42.78
N VAL A 380 11.40 -26.61 42.25
CA VAL A 380 10.14 -27.33 42.57
C VAL A 380 8.78 -26.93 41.93
N ASP A 381 8.14 -28.00 41.42
CA ASP A 381 6.70 -28.29 41.18
C ASP A 381 6.03 -28.12 39.79
N GLU A 382 5.45 -29.26 39.35
CA GLU A 382 5.02 -29.63 37.99
C GLU A 382 3.51 -29.42 37.75
N HIS A 383 2.86 -28.47 38.43
CA HIS A 383 1.40 -28.26 38.30
C HIS A 383 0.96 -26.93 37.67
N ASP A 384 1.88 -26.05 37.27
CA ASP A 384 1.53 -24.70 36.78
C ASP A 384 1.74 -24.47 35.27
N SER A 385 1.77 -25.54 34.47
CA SER A 385 2.03 -25.48 33.02
C SER A 385 0.90 -24.85 32.18
N ARG A 386 -0.28 -24.59 32.76
CA ARG A 386 -1.43 -24.00 32.03
C ARG A 386 -1.72 -22.52 32.32
N LEU A 387 -1.13 -21.93 33.36
CA LEU A 387 -1.13 -20.48 33.58
C LEU A 387 0.13 -19.81 33.01
N ARG A 388 1.19 -20.58 32.72
CA ARG A 388 2.48 -20.11 32.17
C ARG A 388 2.48 -19.64 30.69
N SER A 389 1.35 -19.69 29.98
CA SER A 389 1.23 -19.03 28.65
C SER A 389 0.97 -17.52 28.74
N SER A 390 0.74 -16.97 29.93
CA SER A 390 0.25 -15.59 30.12
C SER A 390 1.31 -14.57 30.57
N SER A 391 2.59 -14.93 30.68
CA SER A 391 3.64 -13.99 31.04
C SER A 391 4.79 -14.02 30.04
N ARG A 392 4.55 -13.49 28.84
CA ARG A 392 5.65 -12.85 28.11
C ARG A 392 5.86 -11.52 28.82
N THR A 393 6.96 -11.40 29.56
CA THR A 393 7.45 -10.10 30.05
C THR A 393 7.32 -9.09 28.92
N ILE A 394 6.40 -8.14 29.05
CA ILE A 394 6.15 -7.11 28.03
C ILE A 394 7.43 -6.29 27.97
N GLN A 395 8.30 -6.61 27.00
CA GLN A 395 9.53 -5.88 26.79
C GLN A 395 9.14 -4.43 26.43
N ARG A 396 9.81 -3.42 27.00
CA ARG A 396 9.48 -1.99 26.76
C ARG A 396 9.28 -1.65 25.27
N TYR A 397 10.00 -2.34 24.39
CA TYR A 397 9.94 -2.20 22.94
C TYR A 397 8.62 -2.65 22.28
N ASP A 398 7.88 -3.57 22.91
CA ASP A 398 6.57 -4.00 22.40
C ASP A 398 5.50 -2.92 22.51
N ILE A 399 5.71 -1.93 23.38
CA ILE A 399 4.84 -0.76 23.52
C ILE A 399 5.38 0.43 22.69
N ILE A 400 6.71 0.63 22.67
CA ILE A 400 7.33 1.77 21.97
C ILE A 400 7.04 1.72 20.45
N ILE A 401 7.17 0.56 19.80
CA ILE A 401 7.00 0.46 18.34
C ILE A 401 5.56 0.86 17.91
N PRO A 402 4.48 0.30 18.49
CA PRO A 402 3.12 0.74 18.18
C PRO A 402 2.88 2.23 18.45
N VAL A 403 3.42 2.77 19.55
CA VAL A 403 3.29 4.20 19.89
C VAL A 403 3.95 5.08 18.83
N VAL A 404 5.14 4.71 18.34
CA VAL A 404 5.81 5.44 17.25
C VAL A 404 5.01 5.33 15.95
N VAL A 405 4.52 4.12 15.62
CA VAL A 405 3.75 3.86 14.39
C VAL A 405 2.45 4.65 14.34
N ILE A 406 1.79 4.92 15.47
CA ILE A 406 0.57 5.74 15.52
C ILE A 406 0.89 7.23 15.74
N GLY A 407 1.90 7.53 16.56
CA GLY A 407 2.25 8.87 16.98
C GLY A 407 2.84 9.71 15.84
N VAL A 408 3.77 9.16 15.05
CA VAL A 408 4.44 9.92 14.01
C VAL A 408 3.48 10.30 12.85
N PRO A 409 2.54 9.45 12.37
CA PRO A 409 1.52 9.88 11.41
C PRO A 409 0.56 10.91 11.99
N THR A 410 0.23 10.80 13.28
CA THR A 410 -0.63 11.77 13.99
C THR A 410 0.03 13.15 14.04
N VAL A 411 1.32 13.21 14.40
CA VAL A 411 2.09 14.47 14.38
C VAL A 411 2.14 15.04 12.97
N THR A 412 2.34 14.20 11.95
CA THR A 412 2.34 14.64 10.55
C THR A 412 1.01 15.30 10.17
N ALA A 413 -0.12 14.67 10.52
CA ALA A 413 -1.45 15.24 10.29
C ALA A 413 -1.70 16.55 11.06
N LEU A 414 -1.13 16.71 12.26
CA LEU A 414 -1.23 17.96 13.03
C LEU A 414 -0.42 19.12 12.40
N LEU A 415 0.63 18.79 11.63
CA LEU A 415 1.52 19.76 10.99
C LEU A 415 1.07 20.15 9.58
N THR A 416 0.38 19.27 8.85
CA THR A 416 -0.03 19.53 7.48
C THR A 416 -1.36 18.85 7.13
N ASP A 417 -2.22 19.58 6.42
CA ASP A 417 -3.50 19.12 5.90
C ASP A 417 -3.49 18.87 4.38
N ASN A 418 -2.31 18.97 3.75
CA ASN A 418 -2.15 18.88 2.29
C ASN A 418 -1.94 17.42 1.84
N VAL A 419 -3.04 16.75 1.52
CA VAL A 419 -3.03 15.32 1.14
C VAL A 419 -2.27 15.10 -0.16
N LEU A 420 -2.31 16.06 -1.09
CA LEU A 420 -1.58 15.98 -2.37
C LEU A 420 -0.06 15.97 -2.14
N LEU A 421 0.44 16.81 -1.23
CA LEU A 421 1.86 16.85 -0.88
C LEU A 421 2.31 15.54 -0.26
N LEU A 422 1.55 15.00 0.71
CA LEU A 422 1.86 13.70 1.31
C LEU A 422 1.90 12.60 0.26
N ALA A 423 0.86 12.50 -0.59
CA ALA A 423 0.82 11.51 -1.67
C ALA A 423 1.98 11.68 -2.66
N THR A 424 2.38 12.92 -2.96
CA THR A 424 3.52 13.22 -3.83
C THR A 424 4.83 12.71 -3.23
N ILE A 425 5.11 13.02 -1.97
CA ILE A 425 6.35 12.60 -1.28
C ILE A 425 6.36 11.07 -1.11
N THR A 426 5.27 10.49 -0.61
CA THR A 426 5.15 9.05 -0.39
C THR A 426 5.26 8.27 -1.71
N GLY A 427 4.66 8.74 -2.79
CA GLY A 427 4.78 8.09 -4.10
C GLY A 427 6.16 8.24 -4.72
N SER A 428 6.74 9.44 -4.68
CA SER A 428 7.97 9.74 -5.45
C SER A 428 9.25 9.14 -4.85
N TYR A 429 9.32 8.98 -3.53
CA TYR A 429 10.53 8.48 -2.87
C TYR A 429 10.38 7.02 -2.41
N PRO A 430 9.67 6.70 -1.31
CA PRO A 430 9.56 5.31 -0.88
C PRO A 430 8.66 4.50 -1.82
N GLY A 431 7.70 5.13 -2.51
CA GLY A 431 6.88 4.50 -3.54
C GLY A 431 7.72 4.00 -4.71
N VAL A 432 8.60 4.83 -5.28
CA VAL A 432 9.56 4.40 -6.32
C VAL A 432 10.45 3.25 -5.83
N ALA A 433 10.93 3.30 -4.59
CA ALA A 433 11.73 2.21 -4.03
C ALA A 433 10.94 0.88 -3.99
N VAL A 434 9.70 0.90 -3.47
CA VAL A 434 8.86 -0.30 -3.30
C VAL A 434 8.27 -0.80 -4.62
N GLN A 435 7.92 0.10 -5.53
CA GLN A 435 7.24 -0.21 -6.78
C GLN A 435 8.21 -0.56 -7.90
N PHE A 436 9.40 0.05 -7.93
CA PHE A 436 10.35 -0.09 -9.03
C PHE A 436 11.66 -0.75 -8.59
N LEU A 437 12.37 -0.19 -7.60
CA LEU A 437 13.72 -0.66 -7.25
C LEU A 437 13.75 -2.04 -6.61
N ILE A 438 12.85 -2.31 -5.66
CA ILE A 438 12.75 -3.60 -4.96
C ILE A 438 12.41 -4.73 -5.93
N PRO A 439 11.36 -4.64 -6.78
CA PRO A 439 11.05 -5.69 -7.76
C PRO A 439 12.19 -5.96 -8.75
N CYS A 440 12.86 -4.91 -9.23
CA CYS A 440 14.01 -5.05 -10.14
C CYS A 440 15.17 -5.80 -9.47
N SER A 441 15.48 -5.44 -8.22
CA SER A 441 16.52 -6.13 -7.43
C SER A 441 16.13 -7.59 -7.19
N LEU A 442 14.90 -7.84 -6.73
CA LEU A 442 14.40 -9.20 -6.46
C LEU A 442 14.52 -10.10 -7.68
N VAL A 443 14.05 -9.67 -8.86
CA VAL A 443 14.07 -10.55 -10.03
C VAL A 443 15.48 -10.83 -10.53
N LEU A 444 16.40 -9.85 -10.47
CA LEU A 444 17.80 -10.04 -10.87
C LEU A 444 18.50 -11.07 -9.99
N TYR A 445 18.36 -10.94 -8.66
CA TYR A 445 18.97 -11.86 -7.71
C TYR A 445 18.26 -13.23 -7.69
N ALA A 446 16.93 -13.27 -7.81
CA ALA A 446 16.17 -14.51 -7.88
C ALA A 446 16.54 -15.34 -9.12
N ARG A 447 16.60 -14.71 -10.31
CA ARG A 447 17.05 -15.39 -11.55
C ARG A 447 18.48 -15.92 -11.43
N LYS A 448 19.39 -15.14 -10.83
CA LYS A 448 20.78 -15.58 -10.56
C LYS A 448 20.81 -16.77 -9.60
N HIS A 449 20.01 -16.73 -8.53
CA HIS A 449 19.89 -17.82 -7.56
C HIS A 449 19.36 -19.10 -8.22
N THR A 450 18.34 -19.00 -9.07
CA THR A 450 17.82 -20.14 -9.83
C THR A 450 18.87 -20.78 -10.75
N LYS A 451 19.69 -19.98 -11.44
CA LYS A 451 20.76 -20.49 -12.30
C LYS A 451 21.87 -21.19 -11.52
N ASN A 452 22.26 -20.63 -10.38
CA ASN A 452 23.42 -21.11 -9.61
C ASN A 452 23.06 -22.29 -8.69
N GLU A 453 21.96 -22.18 -7.95
CA GLU A 453 21.60 -23.14 -6.89
C GLU A 453 20.62 -24.21 -7.40
N LEU A 454 19.59 -23.81 -8.15
CA LEU A 454 18.54 -24.71 -8.65
C LEU A 454 18.95 -25.42 -9.95
N LYS A 455 19.95 -24.91 -10.69
CA LYS A 455 20.43 -25.45 -11.98
C LYS A 455 19.32 -25.75 -13.01
N MET A 456 18.16 -25.12 -12.87
CA MET A 456 17.01 -25.28 -13.76
C MET A 456 16.49 -23.91 -14.19
N PRO A 457 16.15 -23.71 -15.47
CA PRO A 457 15.54 -22.44 -15.90
C PRO A 457 14.13 -22.28 -15.33
N VAL A 458 13.72 -21.04 -15.07
CA VAL A 458 12.34 -20.73 -14.68
C VAL A 458 11.40 -21.12 -15.82
N PRO A 459 10.36 -21.96 -15.58
CA PRO A 459 9.44 -22.35 -16.64
C PRO A 459 8.73 -21.13 -17.24
N LYS A 460 8.50 -21.11 -18.55
CA LYS A 460 7.84 -19.99 -19.26
C LYS A 460 6.49 -19.57 -18.66
N LYS A 461 5.78 -20.49 -18.02
CA LYS A 461 4.51 -20.24 -17.31
C LYS A 461 4.67 -19.31 -16.09
N HIS A 462 5.84 -19.33 -15.45
CA HIS A 462 6.14 -18.62 -14.21
C HIS A 462 7.15 -17.47 -14.40
N ALA A 463 7.82 -17.42 -15.54
CA ALA A 463 8.69 -16.31 -15.92
C ALA A 463 7.88 -15.09 -16.40
N SER A 464 8.29 -13.89 -16.01
CA SER A 464 7.77 -12.66 -16.57
C SER A 464 7.96 -12.65 -18.09
N PRO A 465 7.02 -12.07 -18.86
CA PRO A 465 7.22 -11.80 -20.29
C PRO A 465 8.48 -10.97 -20.58
N PHE A 466 8.95 -10.21 -19.60
CA PHE A 466 10.12 -9.35 -19.67
C PHE A 466 11.37 -10.10 -19.16
N THR A 467 11.83 -11.08 -19.94
CA THR A 467 12.94 -11.99 -19.57
C THR A 467 14.33 -11.35 -19.68
N SER A 468 14.50 -10.33 -20.53
CA SER A 468 15.79 -9.65 -20.72
C SER A 468 16.18 -8.82 -19.49
N ASN A 469 17.48 -8.79 -19.18
CA ASN A 469 18.06 -7.95 -18.14
C ASN A 469 17.97 -6.44 -18.47
N PHE A 470 17.68 -6.07 -19.71
CA PHE A 470 17.45 -4.68 -20.11
C PHE A 470 16.35 -4.02 -19.26
N TRP A 471 15.26 -4.72 -19.00
CA TRP A 471 14.07 -4.16 -18.35
C TRP A 471 14.33 -3.68 -16.90
N PRO A 472 14.92 -4.48 -16.00
CA PRO A 472 15.32 -3.99 -14.68
C PRO A 472 16.18 -2.73 -14.72
N TYR A 473 17.20 -2.67 -15.59
CA TYR A 473 18.07 -1.49 -15.69
C TYR A 473 17.33 -0.27 -16.25
N ALA A 474 16.49 -0.44 -17.26
CA ALA A 474 15.67 0.65 -17.81
C ALA A 474 14.73 1.26 -16.75
N ILE A 475 14.11 0.42 -15.91
CA ILE A 475 13.25 0.87 -14.81
C ILE A 475 14.05 1.62 -13.74
N VAL A 476 15.26 1.17 -13.42
CA VAL A 476 16.15 1.86 -12.48
C VAL A 476 16.56 3.24 -13.02
N VAL A 477 16.93 3.34 -14.30
CA VAL A 477 17.26 4.62 -14.94
C VAL A 477 16.07 5.58 -14.91
N TRP A 478 14.87 5.09 -15.27
CA TRP A 478 13.64 5.87 -15.15
C TRP A 478 13.39 6.35 -13.72
N SER A 479 13.59 5.47 -12.74
CA SER A 479 13.40 5.80 -11.33
C SER A 479 14.32 6.93 -10.87
N PHE A 480 15.59 6.89 -11.26
CA PHE A 480 16.55 7.96 -10.96
C PHE A 480 16.17 9.27 -11.64
N PHE A 481 15.83 9.24 -12.93
CA PHE A 481 15.37 10.43 -13.66
C PHE A 481 14.15 11.06 -12.98
N ALA A 482 13.14 10.25 -12.64
CA ALA A 482 11.92 10.73 -12.05
C ALA A 482 12.13 11.30 -10.63
N ILE A 483 12.96 10.66 -9.80
CA ILE A 483 13.34 11.19 -8.48
C ILE A 483 14.01 12.55 -8.63
N ILE A 484 14.99 12.70 -9.54
CA ILE A 484 15.68 13.97 -9.78
C ILE A 484 14.68 15.06 -10.19
N MET A 485 13.79 14.76 -11.14
CA MET A 485 12.76 15.71 -11.58
C MET A 485 11.82 16.13 -10.46
N VAL A 486 11.38 15.18 -9.61
CA VAL A 486 10.54 15.48 -8.45
C VAL A 486 11.32 16.33 -7.44
N THR A 487 12.57 15.98 -7.12
CA THR A 487 13.38 16.72 -6.15
C THR A 487 13.60 18.16 -6.60
N LEU A 488 13.87 18.39 -7.89
CA LEU A 488 13.99 19.74 -8.45
C LEU A 488 12.67 20.52 -8.35
N ASN A 489 11.55 19.86 -8.61
CA ASN A 489 10.23 20.45 -8.47
C ASN A 489 9.89 20.84 -7.02
N VAL A 490 10.16 19.95 -6.06
CA VAL A 490 9.97 20.19 -4.62
C VAL A 490 10.93 21.29 -4.11
N ALA A 491 12.14 21.38 -4.66
CA ALA A 491 13.09 22.45 -4.36
C ALA A 491 12.73 23.81 -4.97
N GLY A 492 11.63 23.91 -5.74
CA GLY A 492 11.17 25.16 -6.33
C GLY A 492 11.95 25.61 -7.56
N VAL A 493 12.75 24.73 -8.18
CA VAL A 493 13.45 25.03 -9.43
C VAL A 493 12.42 25.17 -10.55
N LYS A 494 12.43 26.32 -11.22
CA LYS A 494 11.58 26.59 -12.38
C LYS A 494 12.28 26.12 -13.65
N PHE A 495 11.56 25.37 -14.49
CA PHE A 495 11.99 24.86 -15.79
C PHE A 495 11.28 25.58 -16.93
#